data_AF-A0A959ZMZ1-F1
#
_entry.id   AF-A0A959ZMZ1-F1
#
_cell.length_a   1.000
_cell.length_b   1.000
_cell.length_c   1.000
_cell.angle_alpha   90.00
_cell.angle_beta   90.00
_cell.angle_gamma   90.00
#
_symmetry.space_group_name_H-M   'P 1'
#
loop_
_entity.id
_entity.type
_entity.pdbx_description
1 polymer ?
#
loop_
_entity_poly.entity_id
_entity_poly.type
_entity_poly.pdbx_seq_one_letter_code
_entity_poly.pdbx_strand_id
1 'polypeptide(L)'
;MASLPSLRRRPRKLLRDDRLTLALAISAAAMSGAVVATEFARRFRRRVRQAHPETQLPEGPVEALQLAGRASQDALLVAYEGYAGSSHRDRALLNLFSGFAGAFLWARVSTAGIRSGWWPFGDVRVSGRHIHHYVPGIVLAFAAGGTAIVTPSREVEAWLAIPFGVGAGLTLDEAALLVELDDVYWLPRGRLSIQVSAATISILGATILGLRLLQRGEERGELAGMIPGEPSPG
;
A
#
# COMPACT_ATOMS: atom_id res chain seq x y z
N MET A 1 -11.23 -50.91 20.92
CA MET A 1 -10.58 -50.42 19.70
C MET A 1 -11.07 -49.01 19.42
N ALA A 2 -10.26 -47.99 19.72
CA ALA A 2 -10.61 -46.59 19.47
C ALA A 2 -10.37 -46.26 17.99
N SER A 3 -11.41 -45.79 17.30
CA SER A 3 -11.37 -45.31 15.92
C SER A 3 -10.64 -43.97 15.86
N LEU A 4 -9.54 -43.92 15.11
CA LEU A 4 -8.82 -42.68 14.82
C LEU A 4 -9.71 -41.74 13.97
N PRO A 5 -9.77 -40.43 14.26
CA PRO A 5 -10.48 -39.49 13.43
C PRO A 5 -9.77 -39.37 12.07
N SER A 6 -10.53 -39.63 11.00
CA SER A 6 -10.02 -39.49 9.63
C SER A 6 -9.54 -38.06 9.37
N LEU A 7 -8.27 -37.91 9.02
CA LEU A 7 -7.70 -36.68 8.49
C LEU A 7 -8.41 -36.37 7.16
N ARG A 8 -9.47 -35.55 7.20
CA ARG A 8 -10.14 -35.04 6.00
C ARG A 8 -9.10 -34.35 5.11
N ARG A 9 -8.66 -35.03 4.06
CA ARG A 9 -7.80 -34.45 3.01
C ARG A 9 -8.55 -33.26 2.38
N ARG A 10 -7.99 -32.06 2.48
CA ARG A 10 -8.52 -30.88 1.79
C ARG A 10 -8.53 -31.15 0.28
N PRO A 11 -9.65 -30.95 -0.45
CA PRO A 11 -9.71 -31.21 -1.89
C PRO A 11 -8.68 -30.37 -2.68
N ARG A 12 -8.12 -30.92 -3.76
CA ARG A 12 -7.03 -30.30 -4.55
C ARG A 12 -7.42 -28.97 -5.23
N LYS A 13 -8.66 -28.86 -5.74
CA LYS A 13 -9.18 -27.64 -6.41
C LYS A 13 -9.10 -26.42 -5.49
N LEU A 14 -9.48 -26.68 -4.27
CA LEU A 14 -9.52 -25.81 -3.11
C LEU A 14 -8.09 -25.26 -2.80
N LEU A 15 -7.00 -26.02 -2.92
CA LEU A 15 -5.62 -25.50 -2.76
C LEU A 15 -5.13 -24.62 -3.92
N ARG A 16 -5.77 -24.67 -5.10
CA ARG A 16 -5.35 -23.95 -6.32
C ARG A 16 -5.82 -22.51 -6.30
N ASP A 17 -7.04 -22.24 -5.83
CA ASP A 17 -7.65 -20.91 -5.81
C ASP A 17 -7.01 -19.98 -4.75
N ASP A 18 -6.60 -20.54 -3.60
CA ASP A 18 -5.79 -19.84 -2.58
C ASP A 18 -4.44 -19.38 -3.14
N ARG A 19 -3.82 -20.21 -3.99
CA ARG A 19 -2.54 -19.90 -4.63
C ARG A 19 -2.68 -18.84 -5.71
N LEU A 20 -3.78 -18.84 -6.46
CA LEU A 20 -4.06 -17.81 -7.47
C LEU A 20 -4.29 -16.45 -6.83
N THR A 21 -5.09 -16.41 -5.77
CA THR A 21 -5.33 -15.21 -4.97
C THR A 21 -4.02 -14.65 -4.40
N LEU A 22 -3.20 -15.51 -3.78
CA LEU A 22 -1.91 -15.11 -3.25
C LEU A 22 -0.96 -14.63 -4.36
N ALA A 23 -0.96 -15.31 -5.51
CA ALA A 23 -0.15 -14.91 -6.66
C ALA A 23 -0.56 -13.52 -7.17
N LEU A 24 -1.85 -13.18 -7.16
CA LEU A 24 -2.33 -11.85 -7.53
C LEU A 24 -1.78 -10.76 -6.58
N ALA A 25 -1.86 -10.96 -5.27
CA ALA A 25 -1.27 -10.01 -4.31
C ALA A 25 0.23 -9.84 -4.49
N ILE A 26 0.97 -10.96 -4.63
CA ILE A 26 2.41 -10.93 -4.85
C ILE A 26 2.74 -10.20 -6.15
N SER A 27 1.97 -10.45 -7.22
CA SER A 27 2.16 -9.75 -8.50
C SER A 27 1.89 -8.25 -8.38
N ALA A 28 0.86 -7.84 -7.65
CA ALA A 28 0.54 -6.42 -7.47
C ALA A 28 1.60 -5.69 -6.66
N ALA A 29 2.11 -6.32 -5.60
CA ALA A 29 3.24 -5.81 -4.82
C ALA A 29 4.51 -5.72 -5.68
N ALA A 30 4.82 -6.76 -6.45
CA ALA A 30 5.98 -6.79 -7.34
C ALA A 30 5.90 -5.72 -8.45
N MET A 31 4.72 -5.55 -9.08
CA MET A 31 4.48 -4.51 -10.07
C MET A 31 4.67 -3.11 -9.48
N SER A 32 4.12 -2.86 -8.29
CA SER A 32 4.25 -1.57 -7.62
C SER A 32 5.71 -1.27 -7.25
N GLY A 33 6.44 -2.28 -6.76
CA GLY A 33 7.88 -2.17 -6.50
C GLY A 33 8.69 -1.92 -7.78
N ALA A 34 8.37 -2.60 -8.87
CA ALA A 34 9.04 -2.39 -10.17
C ALA A 34 8.79 -0.98 -10.71
N VAL A 35 7.58 -0.44 -10.55
CA VAL A 35 7.25 0.94 -10.89
C VAL A 35 8.13 1.91 -10.09
N VAL A 36 8.16 1.79 -8.77
CA VAL A 36 8.99 2.67 -7.91
C VAL A 36 10.47 2.58 -8.28
N ALA A 37 10.99 1.37 -8.49
CA ALA A 37 12.37 1.16 -8.90
C ALA A 37 12.67 1.79 -10.27
N THR A 38 11.73 1.71 -11.21
CA THR A 38 11.86 2.31 -12.55
C THR A 38 11.84 3.84 -12.49
N GLU A 39 10.95 4.41 -11.69
CA GLU A 39 10.88 5.86 -11.42
C GLU A 39 12.16 6.39 -10.78
N PHE A 40 12.72 5.65 -9.82
CA PHE A 40 14.00 5.99 -9.21
C PHE A 40 15.16 5.87 -10.21
N ALA A 41 15.26 4.76 -10.95
CA ALA A 41 16.32 4.54 -11.92
C ALA A 41 16.30 5.57 -13.06
N ARG A 42 15.12 6.06 -13.47
CA ARG A 42 14.99 7.16 -14.42
C ARG A 42 15.62 8.45 -13.88
N ARG A 43 15.28 8.83 -12.64
CA ARG A 43 15.81 10.04 -11.98
C ARG A 43 17.30 9.94 -11.71
N PHE A 44 17.77 8.78 -11.28
CA PHE A 44 19.20 8.52 -11.13
C PHE A 44 19.94 8.66 -12.46
N ARG A 45 19.46 8.02 -13.54
CA ARG A 45 20.06 8.15 -14.87
C ARG A 45 20.04 9.58 -15.38
N ARG A 46 18.99 10.35 -15.08
CA ARG A 46 18.90 11.77 -15.42
C ARG A 46 20.02 12.58 -14.77
N ARG A 47 20.27 12.37 -13.47
CA ARG A 47 21.37 13.00 -12.73
C ARG A 47 22.74 12.59 -13.25
N VAL A 48 22.92 11.30 -13.58
CA VAL A 48 24.17 10.82 -14.18
C VAL A 48 24.42 11.48 -15.54
N ARG A 49 23.43 11.54 -16.43
CA ARG A 49 23.57 12.18 -17.75
C ARG A 49 23.90 13.68 -17.67
N GLN A 50 23.44 14.35 -16.62
CA GLN A 50 23.73 15.78 -16.41
C GLN A 50 25.12 16.04 -15.85
N ALA A 51 25.58 15.18 -14.93
CA ALA A 51 26.94 15.26 -14.40
C ALA A 51 27.97 14.83 -15.46
N HIS A 52 27.64 13.78 -16.21
CA HIS A 52 28.55 13.07 -17.13
C HIS A 52 27.90 12.85 -18.50
N PRO A 53 27.78 13.89 -19.34
CA PRO A 53 27.10 13.81 -20.63
C PRO A 53 27.77 12.82 -21.60
N GLU A 54 29.11 12.72 -21.56
CA GLU A 54 29.90 11.87 -22.46
C GLU A 54 29.93 10.40 -22.02
N THR A 55 30.27 10.13 -20.75
CA THR A 55 30.46 8.76 -20.25
C THR A 55 29.16 8.09 -19.82
N GLN A 56 28.14 8.88 -19.45
CA GLN A 56 26.86 8.42 -18.89
C GLN A 56 27.01 7.46 -17.69
N LEU A 57 28.15 7.53 -17.01
CA LEU A 57 28.51 6.68 -15.88
C LEU A 57 29.13 7.54 -14.77
N PRO A 58 28.87 7.25 -13.49
CA PRO A 58 29.60 7.86 -12.39
C PRO A 58 31.10 7.55 -12.48
N GLU A 59 31.95 8.49 -12.10
CA GLU A 59 33.41 8.30 -12.09
C GLU A 59 33.86 7.36 -10.95
N GLY A 60 33.02 7.19 -9.93
CA GLY A 60 33.30 6.29 -8.82
C GLY A 60 32.10 6.00 -7.90
N PRO A 61 32.28 5.07 -6.94
CA PRO A 61 31.19 4.62 -6.06
C PRO A 61 30.68 5.71 -5.11
N VAL A 62 31.57 6.60 -4.64
CA VAL A 62 31.19 7.73 -3.78
C VAL A 62 30.30 8.71 -4.53
N GLU A 63 30.64 9.02 -5.78
CA GLU A 63 29.83 9.90 -6.62
C GLU A 63 28.50 9.25 -6.98
N ALA A 64 28.50 7.94 -7.29
CA ALA A 64 27.27 7.20 -7.54
C ALA A 64 26.29 7.30 -6.35
N LEU A 65 26.81 7.21 -5.12
CA LEU A 65 26.00 7.38 -3.91
C LEU A 65 25.47 8.81 -3.75
N GLN A 66 26.28 9.83 -4.07
CA GLN A 66 25.85 11.23 -4.04
C GLN A 66 24.74 11.51 -5.08
N LEU A 67 24.91 10.99 -6.30
CA LEU A 67 23.91 11.09 -7.37
C LEU A 67 22.62 10.35 -7.01
N ALA A 68 22.72 9.18 -6.36
CA ALA A 68 21.57 8.46 -5.82
C ALA A 68 20.86 9.26 -4.71
N GLY A 69 21.61 9.94 -3.84
CA GLY A 69 21.07 10.85 -2.83
C GLY A 69 20.28 11.99 -3.46
N ARG A 70 20.84 12.66 -4.49
CA ARG A 70 20.14 13.73 -5.23
C ARG A 70 18.89 13.21 -5.96
N ALA A 71 18.98 12.05 -6.60
CA ALA A 71 17.84 11.42 -7.25
C ALA A 71 16.73 11.05 -6.23
N SER A 72 17.10 10.70 -5.00
CA SER A 72 16.14 10.45 -3.92
C SER A 72 15.44 11.74 -3.49
N GLN A 73 16.19 12.84 -3.36
CA GLN A 73 15.63 14.16 -3.07
C GLN A 73 14.66 14.61 -4.17
N ASP A 74 15.01 14.41 -5.45
CA ASP A 74 14.12 14.70 -6.58
C ASP A 74 12.85 13.86 -6.51
N ALA A 75 12.96 12.57 -6.18
CA ALA A 75 11.79 11.70 -6.06
C ALA A 75 10.84 12.19 -4.94
N LEU A 76 11.38 12.65 -3.81
CA LEU A 76 10.59 13.21 -2.72
C LEU A 76 9.94 14.54 -3.09
N LEU A 77 10.69 15.44 -3.75
CA LEU A 77 10.19 16.71 -4.26
C LEU A 77 9.06 16.50 -5.26
N VAL A 78 9.27 15.62 -6.26
CA VAL A 78 8.26 15.28 -7.25
C VAL A 78 7.02 14.66 -6.58
N ALA A 79 7.20 13.75 -5.62
CA ALA A 79 6.07 13.19 -4.89
C ALA A 79 5.30 14.25 -4.11
N TYR A 80 5.98 15.17 -3.45
CA TYR A 80 5.38 16.26 -2.69
C TYR A 80 4.63 17.23 -3.59
N GLU A 81 5.25 17.74 -4.64
CA GLU A 81 4.64 18.67 -5.61
C GLU A 81 3.47 18.02 -6.34
N GLY A 82 3.62 16.74 -6.70
CA GLY A 82 2.57 15.95 -7.31
C GLY A 82 1.35 15.80 -6.40
N TYR A 83 1.59 15.50 -5.12
CA TYR A 83 0.53 15.41 -4.12
C TYR A 83 -0.13 16.76 -3.86
N ALA A 84 0.65 17.80 -3.55
CA ALA A 84 0.16 19.14 -3.25
C ALA A 84 -0.60 19.77 -4.43
N GLY A 85 -0.13 19.54 -5.66
CA GLY A 85 -0.75 20.02 -6.89
C GLY A 85 -1.95 19.20 -7.36
N SER A 86 -2.28 18.08 -6.71
CA SER A 86 -3.37 17.21 -7.13
C SER A 86 -4.73 17.63 -6.61
N SER A 87 -5.76 17.23 -7.36
CA SER A 87 -7.15 17.46 -6.96
C SER A 87 -7.41 16.86 -5.58
N HIS A 88 -8.33 17.47 -4.83
CA HIS A 88 -8.73 16.95 -3.53
C HIS A 88 -9.18 15.47 -3.60
N ARG A 89 -9.93 15.10 -4.64
CA ARG A 89 -10.41 13.71 -4.84
C ARG A 89 -9.25 12.74 -5.08
N ASP A 90 -8.27 13.12 -5.88
CA ASP A 90 -7.09 12.29 -6.15
C ASP A 90 -6.29 12.05 -4.87
N ARG A 91 -6.10 13.11 -4.05
CA ARG A 91 -5.44 13.01 -2.74
C ARG A 91 -6.22 12.11 -1.78
N ALA A 92 -7.54 12.28 -1.68
CA ALA A 92 -8.39 11.48 -0.83
C ALA A 92 -8.34 9.98 -1.22
N LEU A 93 -8.43 9.66 -2.51
CA LEU A 93 -8.35 8.28 -3.00
C LEU A 93 -6.98 7.64 -2.74
N LEU A 94 -5.89 8.39 -2.96
CA LEU A 94 -4.55 7.90 -2.64
C LEU A 94 -4.44 7.61 -1.15
N ASN A 95 -4.82 8.57 -0.31
CA ASN A 95 -4.80 8.46 1.14
C ASN A 95 -5.63 7.27 1.65
N LEU A 96 -6.81 7.06 1.08
CA LEU A 96 -7.68 5.91 1.34
C LEU A 96 -6.97 4.59 1.04
N PHE A 97 -6.46 4.44 -0.18
CA PHE A 97 -5.80 3.20 -0.60
C PHE A 97 -4.49 2.94 0.15
N SER A 98 -3.73 3.99 0.46
CA SER A 98 -2.52 3.90 1.27
C SER A 98 -2.84 3.48 2.71
N GLY A 99 -3.85 4.09 3.33
CA GLY A 99 -4.31 3.72 4.67
C GLY A 99 -4.81 2.28 4.73
N PHE A 100 -5.63 1.87 3.76
CA PHE A 100 -6.15 0.51 3.64
C PHE A 100 -5.04 -0.52 3.47
N ALA A 101 -4.19 -0.35 2.46
CA ALA A 101 -3.11 -1.30 2.16
C ALA A 101 -2.11 -1.37 3.32
N GLY A 102 -1.79 -0.22 3.93
CA GLY A 102 -0.90 -0.15 5.09
C GLY A 102 -1.44 -0.89 6.30
N ALA A 103 -2.72 -0.69 6.65
CA ALA A 103 -3.36 -1.38 7.76
C ALA A 103 -3.48 -2.88 7.53
N PHE A 104 -3.86 -3.29 6.32
CA PHE A 104 -3.93 -4.71 5.95
C PHE A 104 -2.54 -5.37 6.05
N LEU A 105 -1.51 -4.74 5.49
CA LEU A 105 -0.14 -5.23 5.56
C LEU A 105 0.32 -5.34 7.01
N TRP A 106 0.06 -4.31 7.81
CA TRP A 106 0.40 -4.28 9.23
C TRP A 106 -0.23 -5.46 9.98
N ALA A 107 -1.54 -5.69 9.83
CA ALA A 107 -2.24 -6.79 10.48
C ALA A 107 -1.68 -8.18 10.09
N ARG A 108 -1.30 -8.34 8.82
CA ARG A 108 -0.71 -9.59 8.32
C ARG A 108 0.71 -9.82 8.83
N VAL A 109 1.53 -8.78 8.80
CA VAL A 109 2.92 -8.84 9.29
C VAL A 109 2.93 -9.07 10.79
N SER A 110 2.07 -8.38 11.56
CA SER A 110 1.98 -8.59 13.01
C SER A 110 1.56 -10.01 13.33
N THR A 111 0.51 -10.54 12.69
CA THR A 111 0.06 -11.92 12.91
C THR A 111 1.14 -12.94 12.55
N ALA A 112 1.84 -12.74 11.42
CA ALA A 112 2.94 -13.61 11.01
C ALA A 112 4.09 -13.55 12.03
N GLY A 113 4.42 -12.36 12.53
CA GLY A 113 5.48 -12.16 13.51
C GLY A 113 5.16 -12.69 14.90
N ILE A 114 3.92 -12.58 15.36
CA ILE A 114 3.46 -13.18 16.62
C ILE A 114 3.60 -14.70 16.53
N ARG A 115 3.17 -15.30 15.41
CA ARG A 115 3.27 -16.75 15.20
C ARG A 115 4.70 -17.27 15.09
N SER A 116 5.64 -16.43 14.64
CA SER A 116 7.06 -16.78 14.50
C SER A 116 7.92 -16.28 15.67
N GLY A 117 7.32 -15.61 16.66
CA GLY A 117 7.99 -15.20 17.89
C GLY A 117 8.88 -13.96 17.79
N TRP A 118 8.91 -13.24 16.66
CA TRP A 118 9.73 -12.02 16.52
C TRP A 118 8.94 -10.72 16.73
N TRP A 119 7.61 -10.76 16.72
CA TRP A 119 6.81 -9.55 16.82
C TRP A 119 6.85 -8.95 18.24
N PRO A 120 7.20 -7.65 18.39
CA PRO A 120 7.41 -7.06 19.70
C PRO A 120 6.11 -6.80 20.50
N PHE A 121 4.96 -6.66 19.84
CA PHE A 121 3.75 -6.13 20.50
C PHE A 121 2.72 -7.18 20.96
N GLY A 122 3.01 -8.48 20.81
CA GLY A 122 2.11 -9.56 21.28
C GLY A 122 0.64 -9.40 20.84
N ASP A 123 -0.27 -10.06 21.55
CA ASP A 123 -1.72 -9.88 21.36
C ASP A 123 -2.24 -8.68 22.16
N VAL A 124 -3.14 -7.90 21.56
CA VAL A 124 -3.80 -6.78 22.25
C VAL A 124 -4.92 -7.33 23.14
N ARG A 125 -4.78 -7.13 24.46
CA ARG A 125 -5.80 -7.50 25.46
C ARG A 125 -6.21 -6.27 26.27
N VAL A 126 -7.52 -6.05 26.41
CA VAL A 126 -8.08 -4.99 27.26
C VAL A 126 -8.96 -5.63 28.33
N SER A 127 -8.67 -5.37 29.60
CA SER A 127 -9.39 -5.93 30.76
C SER A 127 -9.54 -7.46 30.72
N GLY A 128 -8.50 -8.18 30.28
CA GLY A 128 -8.50 -9.64 30.19
C GLY A 128 -9.24 -10.23 28.98
N ARG A 129 -9.87 -9.41 28.13
CA ARG A 129 -10.53 -9.84 26.89
C ARG A 129 -9.69 -9.47 25.66
N HIS A 130 -9.63 -10.39 24.70
CA HIS A 130 -9.00 -10.15 23.40
C HIS A 130 -9.94 -9.31 22.55
N ILE A 131 -9.52 -8.10 22.20
CA ILE A 131 -10.28 -7.24 21.30
C ILE A 131 -9.78 -7.51 19.88
N HIS A 132 -10.66 -7.97 19.01
CA HIS A 132 -10.33 -8.09 17.59
C HIS A 132 -10.13 -6.71 16.99
N HIS A 133 -9.07 -6.55 16.21
CA HIS A 133 -8.68 -5.27 15.61
C HIS A 133 -9.73 -4.70 14.63
N TYR A 134 -10.70 -5.51 14.18
CA TYR A 134 -11.82 -5.00 13.40
C TYR A 134 -12.70 -4.02 14.19
N VAL A 135 -12.83 -4.18 15.52
CA VAL A 135 -13.66 -3.30 16.37
C VAL A 135 -13.09 -1.88 16.42
N PRO A 136 -11.82 -1.64 16.81
CA PRO A 136 -11.25 -0.30 16.71
C PRO A 136 -11.16 0.17 15.26
N GLY A 137 -11.02 -0.73 14.28
CA GLY A 137 -11.11 -0.39 12.85
C GLY A 137 -12.45 0.23 12.46
N ILE A 138 -13.56 -0.38 12.88
CA ILE A 138 -14.92 0.14 12.66
C ILE A 138 -15.09 1.51 13.30
N VAL A 139 -14.68 1.66 14.56
CA VAL A 139 -14.76 2.95 15.28
C VAL A 139 -13.96 4.03 14.55
N LEU A 140 -12.75 3.71 14.11
CA LEU A 140 -11.89 4.64 13.38
C LEU A 140 -12.50 5.05 12.04
N ALA A 141 -13.05 4.10 11.28
CA ALA A 141 -13.70 4.36 10.00
C ALA A 141 -14.94 5.25 10.17
N PHE A 142 -15.81 4.95 11.15
CA PHE A 142 -16.99 5.78 11.42
C PHE A 142 -16.62 7.17 11.92
N ALA A 143 -15.63 7.29 12.82
CA ALA A 143 -15.17 8.59 13.29
C ALA A 143 -14.60 9.44 12.14
N ALA A 144 -13.77 8.85 11.29
CA ALA A 144 -13.19 9.54 10.14
C ALA A 144 -14.24 9.94 9.11
N GLY A 145 -15.12 9.01 8.72
CA GLY A 145 -16.20 9.28 7.76
C GLY A 145 -17.24 10.26 8.28
N GLY A 146 -17.64 10.14 9.54
CA GLY A 146 -18.54 11.09 10.20
C GLY A 146 -17.95 12.50 10.27
N THR A 147 -16.66 12.62 10.62
CA THR A 147 -15.95 13.90 10.62
C THR A 147 -15.85 14.49 9.21
N ALA A 148 -15.63 13.64 8.20
CA ALA A 148 -15.56 14.06 6.80
C ALA A 148 -16.91 14.61 6.27
N ILE A 149 -18.04 14.12 6.77
CA ILE A 149 -19.38 14.61 6.40
C ILE A 149 -19.62 16.04 6.92
N VAL A 150 -19.14 16.34 8.13
CA VAL A 150 -19.42 17.62 8.80
C VAL A 150 -18.35 18.69 8.57
N THR A 151 -17.17 18.31 8.06
CA THR A 151 -16.09 19.26 7.81
C THR A 151 -16.36 20.10 6.55
N PRO A 152 -16.16 21.42 6.58
CA PRO A 152 -16.19 22.25 5.38
C PRO A 152 -14.86 22.24 4.62
N SER A 153 -13.79 21.70 5.22
CA SER A 153 -12.44 21.73 4.64
C SER A 153 -12.18 20.48 3.80
N ARG A 154 -12.04 20.69 2.48
CA ARG A 154 -11.58 19.65 1.54
C ARG A 154 -10.19 19.12 1.91
N GLU A 155 -9.31 19.97 2.44
CA GLU A 155 -8.00 19.49 2.85
C GLU A 155 -8.10 18.49 4.01
N VAL A 156 -8.91 18.81 5.02
CA VAL A 156 -9.18 17.90 6.14
C VAL A 156 -9.84 16.62 5.65
N GLU A 157 -10.82 16.72 4.76
CA GLU A 157 -11.48 15.55 4.15
C GLU A 157 -10.48 14.61 3.45
N ALA A 158 -9.49 15.15 2.73
CA ALA A 158 -8.47 14.33 2.08
C ALA A 158 -7.62 13.58 3.13
N TRP A 159 -7.23 14.25 4.20
CA TRP A 159 -6.45 13.63 5.28
C TRP A 159 -7.26 12.60 6.07
N LEU A 160 -8.56 12.81 6.28
CA LEU A 160 -9.46 11.86 6.92
C LEU A 160 -9.63 10.56 6.13
N ALA A 161 -9.33 10.56 4.83
CA ALA A 161 -9.30 9.33 4.05
C ALA A 161 -8.25 8.32 4.53
N ILE A 162 -7.14 8.76 5.14
CA ILE A 162 -6.13 7.86 5.73
C ILE A 162 -6.72 7.03 6.88
N PRO A 163 -7.20 7.63 7.99
CA PRO A 163 -7.78 6.86 9.09
C PRO A 163 -9.02 6.08 8.65
N PHE A 164 -9.81 6.60 7.71
CA PHE A 164 -10.91 5.83 7.13
C PHE A 164 -10.40 4.56 6.43
N GLY A 165 -9.38 4.68 5.58
CA GLY A 165 -8.74 3.55 4.90
C GLY A 165 -8.15 2.55 5.89
N VAL A 166 -7.45 3.03 6.92
CA VAL A 166 -6.91 2.19 8.01
C VAL A 166 -8.04 1.42 8.68
N GLY A 167 -9.12 2.10 9.07
CA GLY A 167 -10.27 1.49 9.69
C GLY A 167 -10.88 0.40 8.82
N ALA A 168 -11.14 0.71 7.55
CA ALA A 168 -11.66 -0.24 6.56
C ALA A 168 -10.73 -1.45 6.35
N GLY A 169 -9.40 -1.22 6.34
CA GLY A 169 -8.39 -2.27 6.21
C GLY A 169 -8.40 -3.24 7.39
N LEU A 170 -8.41 -2.71 8.61
CA LEU A 170 -8.50 -3.51 9.83
C LEU A 170 -9.84 -4.26 9.92
N THR A 171 -10.94 -3.64 9.49
CA THR A 171 -12.25 -4.29 9.47
C THR A 171 -12.32 -5.43 8.47
N LEU A 172 -11.79 -5.21 7.25
CA LEU A 172 -11.80 -6.25 6.21
C LEU A 172 -10.84 -7.40 6.50
N ASP A 173 -9.76 -7.19 7.27
CA ASP A 173 -8.82 -8.26 7.64
C ASP A 173 -9.49 -9.40 8.43
N GLU A 174 -10.57 -9.10 9.14
CA GLU A 174 -11.41 -10.06 9.87
C GLU A 174 -12.83 -10.14 9.31
N ALA A 175 -13.05 -9.79 8.03
CA ALA A 175 -14.36 -9.92 7.38
C ALA A 175 -14.99 -11.32 7.54
N ALA A 176 -14.14 -12.32 7.74
CA ALA A 176 -14.46 -13.70 8.11
C ALA A 176 -15.22 -13.89 9.43
N LEU A 177 -15.09 -12.96 10.38
CA LEU A 177 -15.71 -12.98 11.70
C LEU A 177 -16.97 -12.11 11.77
N LEU A 178 -17.09 -11.10 10.89
CA LEU A 178 -18.21 -10.16 10.85
C LEU A 178 -19.47 -10.74 10.17
N VAL A 179 -19.29 -11.74 9.31
CA VAL A 179 -20.40 -12.47 8.70
C VAL A 179 -20.42 -13.85 9.34
N GLU A 180 -21.48 -14.16 10.10
CA GLU A 180 -21.67 -15.48 10.69
C GLU A 180 -21.86 -16.48 9.54
N LEU A 181 -20.77 -17.18 9.23
CA LEU A 181 -20.61 -17.95 8.00
C LEU A 181 -21.07 -19.40 8.14
N ASP A 182 -22.17 -19.61 8.86
CA ASP A 182 -22.79 -20.93 9.01
C ASP A 182 -23.65 -21.32 7.79
N ASP A 183 -24.09 -20.35 6.97
CA ASP A 183 -24.87 -20.64 5.77
C ASP A 183 -24.00 -20.81 4.51
N VAL A 184 -23.61 -22.08 4.31
CA VAL A 184 -23.52 -22.89 3.06
C VAL A 184 -22.83 -22.32 1.78
N TYR A 185 -22.56 -21.01 1.62
CA TYR A 185 -21.90 -20.47 0.42
C TYR A 185 -20.43 -20.07 0.59
N TRP A 186 -19.91 -19.88 1.82
CA TRP A 186 -18.52 -19.42 2.01
C TRP A 186 -17.66 -20.26 2.94
N LEU A 187 -16.98 -21.23 2.32
CA LEU A 187 -15.83 -21.90 2.92
C LEU A 187 -14.71 -20.88 3.27
N PRO A 188 -13.78 -21.23 4.19
CA PRO A 188 -12.62 -20.39 4.56
C PRO A 188 -11.81 -19.76 3.41
N ARG A 189 -11.96 -20.28 2.18
CA ARG A 189 -11.36 -19.79 0.94
C ARG A 189 -11.97 -18.52 0.35
N GLY A 190 -13.28 -18.36 0.39
CA GLY A 190 -13.93 -17.15 -0.13
C GLY A 190 -13.45 -15.90 0.63
N ARG A 191 -13.14 -16.09 1.91
CA ARG A 191 -12.67 -15.07 2.86
C ARG A 191 -11.27 -14.55 2.48
N LEU A 192 -10.31 -15.46 2.26
CA LEU A 192 -8.96 -15.10 1.84
C LEU A 192 -8.96 -14.43 0.44
N SER A 193 -9.81 -14.90 -0.47
CA SER A 193 -9.94 -14.32 -1.81
C SER A 193 -10.39 -12.86 -1.80
N ILE A 194 -11.43 -12.53 -1.02
CA ILE A 194 -11.95 -11.16 -0.92
C ILE A 194 -10.90 -10.22 -0.30
N GLN A 195 -10.30 -10.65 0.82
CA GLN A 195 -9.31 -9.85 1.55
C GLN A 195 -8.10 -9.50 0.67
N VAL A 196 -7.55 -10.51 0.01
CA VAL A 196 -6.40 -10.33 -0.87
C VAL A 196 -6.77 -9.57 -2.15
N SER A 197 -7.98 -9.77 -2.69
CA SER A 197 -8.45 -9.00 -3.85
C SER A 197 -8.62 -7.52 -3.50
N ALA A 198 -9.21 -7.20 -2.34
CA ALA A 198 -9.33 -5.83 -1.86
C ALA A 198 -7.96 -5.18 -1.65
N ALA A 199 -7.02 -5.89 -1.02
CA ALA A 199 -5.64 -5.43 -0.88
C ALA A 199 -4.96 -5.21 -2.23
N THR A 200 -5.15 -6.12 -3.18
CA THR A 200 -4.63 -6.03 -4.55
C THR A 200 -5.16 -4.79 -5.27
N ILE A 201 -6.47 -4.57 -5.22
CA ILE A 201 -7.11 -3.38 -5.82
C ILE A 201 -6.58 -2.11 -5.17
N SER A 202 -6.43 -2.10 -3.84
CA SER A 202 -5.90 -0.95 -3.12
C SER A 202 -4.46 -0.63 -3.53
N ILE A 203 -3.60 -1.64 -3.63
CA ILE A 203 -2.20 -1.48 -4.05
C ILE A 203 -2.14 -0.96 -5.50
N LEU A 204 -2.87 -1.58 -6.44
CA LEU A 204 -2.87 -1.16 -7.84
C LEU A 204 -3.46 0.24 -8.01
N GLY A 205 -4.54 0.55 -7.29
CA GLY A 205 -5.16 1.87 -7.27
C GLY A 205 -4.21 2.96 -6.76
N ALA A 206 -3.53 2.70 -5.64
CA ALA A 206 -2.51 3.59 -5.11
C ALA A 206 -1.34 3.78 -6.09
N THR A 207 -0.88 2.72 -6.75
CA THR A 207 0.21 2.80 -7.74
C THR A 207 -0.17 3.63 -8.96
N ILE A 208 -1.36 3.43 -9.52
CA ILE A 208 -1.84 4.21 -10.67
C ILE A 208 -2.01 5.68 -10.31
N LEU A 209 -2.61 5.98 -9.15
CA LEU A 209 -2.74 7.36 -8.68
C LEU A 209 -1.37 7.97 -8.39
N GLY A 210 -0.49 7.24 -7.73
CA GLY A 210 0.88 7.64 -7.45
C GLY A 210 1.64 8.03 -8.72
N LEU A 211 1.55 7.22 -9.78
CA LEU A 211 2.15 7.55 -11.08
C LEU A 211 1.63 8.85 -11.68
N ARG A 212 0.30 9.08 -11.65
CA ARG A 212 -0.30 10.33 -12.14
C ARG A 212 0.18 11.54 -11.34
N LEU A 213 0.33 11.36 -10.03
CA LEU A 213 0.86 12.40 -9.14
C LEU A 213 2.33 12.68 -9.43
N LEU A 214 3.15 11.64 -9.60
CA LEU A 214 4.57 11.80 -9.93
C LEU A 214 4.75 12.52 -11.27
N GLN A 215 3.96 12.21 -12.29
CA GLN A 215 3.97 12.93 -13.57
C GLN A 215 3.70 14.43 -13.38
N ARG A 216 2.64 14.76 -12.65
CA ARG A 216 2.30 16.18 -12.34
C ARG A 216 3.38 16.86 -11.51
N GLY A 217 3.95 16.17 -10.55
CA GLY A 217 5.00 16.70 -9.69
C GLY A 217 6.30 16.95 -10.46
N GLU A 218 6.59 16.14 -11.46
CA GLU A 218 7.72 16.32 -12.36
C GLU A 218 7.52 17.57 -13.23
N GLU A 219 6.36 17.71 -13.88
CA GLU A 219 6.02 18.93 -14.64
C GLU A 219 6.14 20.20 -13.78
N ARG A 220 5.59 20.19 -12.56
CA ARG A 220 5.65 21.34 -11.64
C ARG A 220 7.06 21.60 -11.13
N GLY A 221 7.79 20.55 -10.80
CA GLY A 221 9.17 20.64 -10.32
C GLY A 221 10.10 21.23 -11.37
N GLU A 222 9.91 20.86 -12.64
CA GLU A 222 10.68 21.40 -13.78
C GLU A 222 10.33 22.86 -14.04
N LEU A 223 9.04 23.21 -14.08
CA LEU A 223 8.58 24.59 -14.27
C LEU A 223 9.10 25.53 -13.18
N ALA A 224 9.21 25.04 -11.94
CA ALA A 224 9.75 25.79 -10.82
C ALA A 224 11.29 25.76 -10.72
N GLY A 225 11.99 25.04 -11.61
CA GLY A 225 13.44 24.87 -11.56
C GLY A 225 13.96 24.10 -10.35
N MET A 226 13.08 23.36 -9.66
CA MET A 226 13.42 22.60 -8.44
C MET A 226 14.09 21.25 -8.76
N ILE A 227 13.74 20.67 -9.89
CA ILE A 227 14.40 19.47 -10.42
C ILE A 227 14.96 19.79 -11.81
N PRO A 228 15.98 19.05 -12.25
CA PRO A 228 16.53 19.27 -13.58
C PRO A 228 15.47 19.02 -14.66
N GLY A 229 15.48 19.76 -15.77
CA GLY A 229 14.56 19.55 -16.92
C GLY A 229 14.97 18.37 -17.82
N GLU A 230 14.05 17.85 -18.64
CA GLU A 230 14.42 16.86 -19.66
C GLU A 230 15.20 17.60 -20.76
N PRO A 231 16.34 17.06 -21.23
CA PRO A 231 17.01 17.65 -22.38
C PRO A 231 16.04 17.60 -23.56
N SER A 232 15.82 18.76 -24.19
CA SER A 232 14.96 18.87 -25.36
C SER A 232 15.44 17.87 -26.42
N PRO A 233 14.56 17.07 -27.05
CA PRO A 233 14.96 16.27 -28.18
C PRO A 233 15.42 17.24 -29.28
N GLY A 234 16.70 17.17 -29.62
CA GLY A 234 17.29 17.86 -30.77
C GLY A 234 16.96 17.18 -32.08
#